data_AF-Q97C65-F1
#
_entry.id   AF-Q97C65-F1
#
_cell.length_a   1.000
_cell.length_b   1.000
_cell.length_c   1.000
_cell.angle_alpha   90.00
_cell.angle_beta   90.00
_cell.angle_gamma   90.00
#
_symmetry.space_group_name_H-M   'P 1'
#
loop_
_entity.id
_entity.type
_entity.pdbx_description
1 polymer ?
#
loop_
_entity_poly.entity_id
_entity_poly.type
_entity_poly.pdbx_seq_one_letter_code
_entity_poly.pdbx_strand_id
1 'polypeptide(L)'
;MLFGKINNRNVYVIVNHNIVSLKRTVIEQLWRSKGRKIVIYTYGNRSIANRIAVEFPDSDLFEFGGYSSTLADTRERARALGYQLAVEIFSEALQINNLNIIITGYENLHISSLEYEDKELTSVFLSELLESMDPEHNRNSLYFISSTGDEVVEVAIKSIFPQAVLINE
;
A
#
# COMPACT_ATOMS: atom_id res chain seq x y z
N MET A 1 -20.01 16.85 -14.09
CA MET A 1 -18.72 17.47 -13.72
C MET A 1 -17.67 16.86 -14.64
N LEU A 2 -17.21 17.62 -15.63
CA LEU A 2 -16.33 17.18 -16.71
C LEU A 2 -14.91 17.66 -16.39
N PHE A 3 -13.96 16.77 -16.08
CA PHE A 3 -12.53 17.14 -16.08
C PHE A 3 -11.67 15.96 -16.54
N GLY A 4 -10.80 16.27 -17.51
CA GLY A 4 -9.92 15.33 -18.20
C GLY A 4 -8.90 14.65 -17.27
N LYS A 5 -8.10 13.76 -17.88
CA LYS A 5 -6.93 13.12 -17.28
C LYS A 5 -6.03 14.18 -16.64
N ILE A 6 -6.15 14.37 -15.32
CA ILE A 6 -5.24 15.20 -14.54
C ILE A 6 -4.11 14.27 -14.09
N ASN A 7 -2.97 14.32 -14.80
CA ASN A 7 -1.63 13.82 -14.46
C ASN A 7 -1.55 12.60 -13.53
N ASN A 8 -1.20 11.40 -14.05
CA ASN A 8 -0.54 10.26 -13.35
C ASN A 8 -0.73 10.11 -11.82
N ARG A 9 -1.94 10.31 -11.27
CA ARG A 9 -2.21 10.07 -9.86
C ARG A 9 -2.55 8.61 -9.68
N ASN A 10 -1.53 7.85 -9.31
CA ASN A 10 -1.60 6.41 -9.12
C ASN A 10 -1.29 6.02 -7.67
N VAL A 11 -1.14 6.96 -6.74
CA VAL A 11 -0.82 6.64 -5.35
C VAL A 11 -1.76 7.42 -4.42
N TYR A 12 -2.48 6.68 -3.60
CA TYR A 12 -3.48 7.20 -2.67
C TYR A 12 -3.15 6.74 -1.26
N VAL A 13 -3.15 7.67 -0.30
CA VAL A 13 -3.04 7.37 1.13
C VAL A 13 -4.36 7.80 1.78
N ILE A 14 -5.06 6.85 2.39
CA ILE A 14 -6.38 7.03 2.97
C ILE A 14 -6.31 6.68 4.45
N VAL A 15 -6.52 7.68 5.30
CA VAL A 15 -6.54 7.53 6.76
C VAL A 15 -7.88 8.01 7.29
N ASN A 16 -8.62 7.13 7.97
CA ASN A 16 -9.87 7.50 8.63
C ASN A 16 -10.06 6.70 9.91
N HIS A 17 -10.07 7.40 11.05
CA HIS A 17 -10.16 6.80 12.38
C HIS A 17 -11.49 6.07 12.65
N ASN A 18 -12.52 6.34 11.85
CA ASN A 18 -13.77 5.61 11.87
C ASN A 18 -13.74 4.47 10.84
N ILE A 19 -13.60 3.24 11.32
CA ILE A 19 -13.52 2.03 10.48
C ILE A 19 -14.71 1.84 9.52
N VAL A 20 -15.91 2.30 9.90
CA VAL A 20 -17.11 2.19 9.05
C VAL A 20 -17.04 3.19 7.91
N SER A 21 -16.67 4.44 8.22
CA SER A 21 -16.46 5.48 7.20
C SER A 21 -15.31 5.12 6.28
N LEU A 22 -14.19 4.64 6.83
CA LEU A 22 -13.03 4.16 6.06
C LEU A 22 -13.44 3.13 5.02
N LYS A 23 -14.20 2.10 5.43
CA LYS A 23 -14.71 1.07 4.52
C LYS A 23 -15.53 1.70 3.39
N ARG A 24 -16.41 2.66 3.68
CA ARG A 24 -17.20 3.35 2.64
C ARG A 24 -16.31 4.13 1.69
N THR A 25 -15.44 5.00 2.21
CA THR A 25 -14.56 5.87 1.43
C THR A 25 -13.65 5.06 0.50
N VAL A 26 -13.07 3.97 1.00
CA VAL A 26 -12.26 3.05 0.19
C VAL A 26 -13.05 2.46 -0.97
N ILE A 27 -14.24 1.92 -0.70
CA ILE A 27 -15.08 1.32 -1.75
C ILE A 27 -15.45 2.35 -2.82
N GLU A 28 -15.85 3.56 -2.42
CA GLU A 28 -16.18 4.64 -3.35
C GLU A 28 -15.00 5.04 -4.25
N GLN A 29 -13.77 5.06 -3.72
CA GLN A 29 -12.57 5.30 -4.52
C GLN A 29 -12.31 4.16 -5.50
N LEU A 30 -12.43 2.91 -5.03
CA LEU A 30 -12.16 1.73 -5.86
C LEU A 30 -13.18 1.53 -6.98
N TRP A 31 -14.45 1.90 -6.78
CA TRP A 31 -15.48 1.88 -7.83
C TRP A 31 -15.13 2.75 -9.04
N ARG A 32 -14.31 3.79 -8.85
CA ARG A 32 -13.85 4.68 -9.92
C ARG A 32 -12.62 4.13 -10.65
N SER A 33 -11.98 3.10 -10.10
CA SER A 33 -10.75 2.51 -10.62
C SER A 33 -11.02 1.40 -11.65
N LYS A 34 -10.29 1.42 -12.76
CA LYS A 34 -10.28 0.32 -13.75
C LYS A 34 -9.10 -0.60 -13.49
N GLY A 35 -9.21 -1.87 -13.89
CA GLY A 35 -8.16 -2.88 -13.71
C GLY A 35 -8.43 -3.86 -12.58
N ARG A 36 -7.62 -4.93 -12.52
CA ARG A 36 -7.71 -5.98 -11.49
C ARG A 36 -7.40 -5.38 -10.11
N LYS A 37 -7.98 -5.93 -9.05
CA LYS A 37 -7.77 -5.47 -7.67
C LYS A 37 -6.99 -6.54 -6.92
N ILE A 38 -5.91 -6.14 -6.28
CA ILE A 38 -5.07 -7.00 -5.45
C ILE A 38 -5.10 -6.40 -4.06
N VAL A 39 -5.64 -7.15 -3.11
CA VAL A 39 -5.84 -6.68 -1.75
C VAL A 39 -4.86 -7.38 -0.83
N ILE A 40 -3.88 -6.62 -0.37
CA ILE A 40 -2.86 -7.02 0.57
C ILE A 40 -3.29 -6.49 1.94
N TYR A 41 -3.27 -7.32 2.97
CA TYR A 41 -3.66 -6.89 4.31
C TYR A 41 -2.66 -7.34 5.36
N THR A 42 -2.30 -6.41 6.24
CA THR A 42 -1.48 -6.71 7.40
C THR A 42 -2.32 -7.33 8.51
N TYR A 43 -1.66 -7.88 9.53
CA TYR A 43 -2.32 -8.46 10.69
C TYR A 43 -3.32 -7.46 11.32
N GLY A 44 -4.51 -7.95 11.69
CA GLY A 44 -5.60 -7.11 12.23
C GLY A 44 -6.44 -6.37 11.19
N ASN A 45 -6.00 -6.26 9.93
CA ASN A 45 -6.69 -5.50 8.89
C ASN A 45 -7.56 -6.33 7.93
N ARG A 46 -7.69 -7.65 8.18
CA ARG A 46 -8.50 -8.60 7.40
C ARG A 46 -9.95 -8.17 7.20
N SER A 47 -10.55 -7.46 8.17
CA SER A 47 -11.95 -7.05 8.08
C SER A 47 -12.21 -6.00 6.98
N ILE A 48 -11.22 -5.16 6.67
CA ILE A 48 -11.29 -4.20 5.57
C ILE A 48 -11.09 -4.95 4.25
N ALA A 49 -10.08 -5.81 4.18
CA ALA A 49 -9.78 -6.61 2.99
C ALA A 49 -10.97 -7.47 2.56
N ASN A 50 -11.59 -8.20 3.50
CA ASN A 50 -12.80 -8.98 3.23
C ASN A 50 -13.95 -8.11 2.72
N ARG A 51 -14.09 -6.87 3.20
CA ARG A 51 -15.14 -5.97 2.70
C ARG A 51 -14.88 -5.59 1.25
N ILE A 52 -13.63 -5.30 0.89
CA ILE A 52 -13.25 -5.02 -0.51
C ILE A 52 -13.55 -6.25 -1.38
N ALA A 53 -13.21 -7.45 -0.92
CA ALA A 53 -13.46 -8.68 -1.65
C ALA A 53 -14.94 -8.97 -1.91
N VAL A 54 -15.81 -8.66 -0.95
CA VAL A 54 -17.26 -8.80 -1.11
C VAL A 54 -17.80 -7.85 -2.18
N GLU A 55 -17.28 -6.62 -2.25
CA GLU A 55 -17.72 -5.61 -3.22
C GLU A 55 -17.08 -5.82 -4.60
N PHE A 56 -15.87 -6.40 -4.65
CA PHE A 56 -15.12 -6.70 -5.86
C PHE A 56 -14.72 -8.20 -5.88
N PRO A 57 -15.63 -9.10 -6.29
CA PRO A 57 -15.40 -10.55 -6.22
C PRO A 57 -14.21 -11.06 -7.04
N ASP A 58 -13.81 -10.33 -8.08
CA ASP A 58 -12.64 -10.64 -8.92
C ASP A 58 -11.31 -10.15 -8.30
N SER A 59 -11.33 -9.75 -7.02
CA SER A 59 -10.12 -9.33 -6.31
C SER A 59 -9.41 -10.51 -5.67
N ASP A 60 -8.09 -10.46 -5.72
CA ASP A 60 -7.24 -11.43 -5.03
C ASP A 60 -6.90 -10.92 -3.63
N LEU A 61 -6.90 -11.80 -2.63
CA LEU A 61 -6.64 -11.46 -1.24
C LEU A 61 -5.38 -12.15 -0.74
N PHE A 62 -4.46 -11.34 -0.23
CA PHE A 62 -3.19 -11.78 0.30
C PHE A 62 -3.01 -11.27 1.72
N GLU A 63 -2.85 -12.21 2.65
CA GLU A 63 -2.38 -11.85 3.98
C GLU A 63 -0.88 -11.58 3.90
N PHE A 64 -0.49 -10.39 4.32
CA PHE A 64 0.90 -10.04 4.44
C PHE A 64 1.44 -10.58 5.77
N GLY A 65 2.29 -11.60 5.67
CA GLY A 65 2.94 -12.25 6.80
C GLY A 65 3.98 -11.35 7.48
N GLY A 66 3.52 -10.44 8.34
CA GLY A 66 4.27 -9.86 9.46
C GLY A 66 5.71 -9.37 9.19
N TYR A 67 5.96 -8.53 8.17
CA TYR A 67 7.23 -7.78 8.12
C TYR A 67 7.36 -6.75 9.26
N SER A 68 6.26 -6.44 9.96
CA SER A 68 6.26 -5.68 11.22
C SER A 68 7.17 -6.28 12.32
N SER A 69 7.61 -7.53 12.16
CA SER A 69 8.60 -8.18 13.03
C SER A 69 9.91 -8.55 12.32
N THR A 70 10.04 -8.20 11.04
CA THR A 70 11.22 -8.54 10.28
C THR A 70 12.34 -7.59 10.61
N LEU A 71 13.32 -8.14 11.32
CA LEU A 71 14.53 -7.44 11.72
C LEU A 71 15.39 -7.17 10.48
N ALA A 72 15.67 -5.89 10.23
CA ALA A 72 16.79 -5.50 9.41
C ALA A 72 17.77 -4.69 10.26
N ASP A 73 19.03 -5.07 10.17
CA ASP A 73 20.17 -4.45 10.82
C ASP A 73 21.01 -3.61 9.85
N THR A 74 20.69 -3.69 8.55
CA THR A 74 21.42 -3.03 7.46
C THR A 74 20.49 -2.47 6.40
N ARG A 75 20.94 -1.43 5.70
CA ARG A 75 20.21 -0.82 4.58
C ARG A 75 20.06 -1.81 3.41
N GLU A 76 21.07 -2.61 3.15
CA GLU A 76 21.07 -3.64 2.09
C GLU A 76 19.96 -4.66 2.35
N ARG A 77 19.81 -5.11 3.60
CA ARG A 77 18.74 -6.03 3.99
C ARG A 77 17.37 -5.37 3.89
N ALA A 78 17.23 -4.13 4.34
CA ALA A 78 15.97 -3.38 4.21
C ALA A 78 15.53 -3.25 2.73
N ARG A 79 16.47 -2.95 1.82
CA ARG A 79 16.18 -2.96 0.37
C ARG A 79 15.72 -4.34 -0.10
N ALA A 80 16.50 -5.38 0.21
CA ALA A 80 16.17 -6.74 -0.23
C ALA A 80 14.75 -7.18 0.18
N LEU A 81 14.31 -6.80 1.39
CA LEU A 81 12.95 -7.06 1.86
C LEU A 81 11.89 -6.29 1.06
N GLY A 82 12.14 -5.03 0.72
CA GLY A 82 11.24 -4.22 -0.11
C GLY A 82 11.06 -4.81 -1.51
N TYR A 83 12.18 -5.19 -2.13
CA TYR A 83 12.19 -5.87 -3.41
C TYR A 83 11.47 -7.23 -3.36
N GLN A 84 11.75 -8.04 -2.35
CA GLN A 84 11.12 -9.35 -2.17
C GLN A 84 9.59 -9.22 -2.09
N LEU A 85 9.09 -8.27 -1.30
CA LEU A 85 7.67 -8.03 -1.19
C LEU A 85 7.04 -7.60 -2.53
N ALA A 86 7.70 -6.73 -3.30
CA ALA A 86 7.21 -6.37 -4.63
C ALA A 86 7.09 -7.61 -5.54
N VAL A 87 8.08 -8.51 -5.51
CA VAL A 87 8.08 -9.77 -6.28
C VAL A 87 6.95 -10.69 -5.84
N GLU A 88 6.70 -10.83 -4.54
CA GLU A 88 5.60 -11.64 -4.00
C GLU A 88 4.25 -11.12 -4.54
N ILE A 89 4.02 -9.81 -4.50
CA ILE A 89 2.79 -9.17 -4.98
C ILE A 89 2.58 -9.43 -6.49
N PHE A 90 3.62 -9.27 -7.30
CA PHE A 90 3.51 -9.46 -8.75
C PHE A 90 3.44 -10.93 -9.18
N SER A 91 4.08 -11.83 -8.44
CA SER A 91 4.00 -13.27 -8.71
C SER A 91 2.56 -13.76 -8.53
N GLU A 92 1.90 -13.30 -7.47
CA GLU A 92 0.51 -13.62 -7.20
C GLU A 92 -0.45 -12.98 -8.21
N ALA A 93 -0.15 -11.76 -8.67
CA ALA A 93 -0.93 -11.07 -9.69
C ALA A 93 -0.95 -11.80 -11.05
N LEU A 94 0.10 -12.59 -11.35
CA LEU A 94 0.41 -13.12 -12.68
C LEU A 94 0.41 -12.04 -13.79
N GLN A 95 0.60 -10.78 -13.39
CA GLN A 95 0.56 -9.59 -14.23
C GLN A 95 1.30 -8.46 -13.51
N ILE A 96 1.90 -7.54 -14.26
CA ILE A 96 2.67 -6.42 -13.69
C ILE A 96 2.06 -5.04 -13.98
N ASN A 97 1.04 -4.96 -14.84
CA ASN A 97 0.49 -3.70 -15.33
C ASN A 97 -1.03 -3.59 -15.14
N ASN A 98 -1.53 -2.35 -15.07
CA ASN A 98 -2.95 -2.03 -14.94
C ASN A 98 -3.62 -2.71 -13.72
N LEU A 99 -2.89 -2.78 -12.61
CA LEU A 99 -3.35 -3.32 -11.33
C LEU A 99 -3.77 -2.20 -10.37
N ASN A 100 -4.71 -2.50 -9.49
CA ASN A 100 -5.00 -1.69 -8.31
C ASN A 100 -4.52 -2.48 -7.09
N ILE A 101 -3.32 -2.15 -6.63
CA ILE A 101 -2.67 -2.77 -5.49
C ILE A 101 -3.12 -2.01 -4.24
N ILE A 102 -3.78 -2.71 -3.33
CA ILE A 102 -4.46 -2.14 -2.19
C ILE A 102 -3.83 -2.72 -0.93
N ILE A 103 -3.12 -1.89 -0.16
CA ILE A 103 -2.44 -2.26 1.06
C ILE A 103 -3.26 -1.73 2.23
N THR A 104 -3.91 -2.63 2.95
CA THR A 104 -4.66 -2.32 4.17
C THR A 104 -3.82 -2.54 5.41
N GLY A 105 -3.82 -1.57 6.31
CA GLY A 105 -3.00 -1.57 7.51
C GLY A 105 -1.54 -1.22 7.24
N TYR A 106 -1.29 -0.22 6.38
CA TYR A 106 0.05 0.17 5.95
C TYR A 106 0.94 0.70 7.09
N GLU A 107 0.36 1.17 8.20
CA GLU A 107 1.06 1.59 9.42
C GLU A 107 1.95 0.47 9.99
N ASN A 108 1.64 -0.78 9.64
CA ASN A 108 2.42 -1.94 10.05
C ASN A 108 3.55 -2.29 9.06
N LEU A 109 3.77 -1.47 8.01
CA LEU A 109 4.88 -1.59 7.07
C LEU A 109 6.12 -0.84 7.57
N HIS A 110 6.58 -1.17 8.77
CA HIS A 110 7.81 -0.66 9.33
C HIS A 110 8.87 -1.76 9.45
N ILE A 111 10.13 -1.34 9.41
CA ILE A 111 11.28 -2.19 9.68
C ILE A 111 11.78 -1.89 11.08
N SER A 112 11.92 -2.95 11.88
CA SER A 112 12.42 -2.87 13.24
C SER A 112 13.87 -3.32 13.32
N SER A 113 14.65 -2.68 14.18
CA SER A 113 15.90 -3.20 14.70
C SER A 113 15.64 -4.02 15.98
N LEU A 114 16.67 -4.67 16.54
CA LEU A 114 16.56 -5.48 17.76
C LEU A 114 16.01 -4.73 18.97
N GLU A 115 16.04 -3.39 18.96
CA GLU A 115 15.71 -2.57 20.12
C GLU A 115 14.60 -1.53 19.85
N TYR A 116 14.36 -1.14 18.60
CA TYR A 116 13.40 -0.09 18.23
C TYR A 116 13.04 -0.09 16.74
N GLU A 117 11.92 0.56 16.40
CA GLU A 117 11.54 0.89 15.02
C GLU A 117 12.55 1.83 14.37
N ASP A 118 13.13 1.42 13.24
CA ASP A 118 14.16 2.21 12.56
C ASP A 118 13.56 2.97 11.38
N LYS A 119 13.43 4.29 11.53
CA LYS A 119 12.85 5.18 10.52
C LYS A 119 13.64 5.19 9.21
N GLU A 120 14.97 5.11 9.31
CA GLU A 120 15.84 5.12 8.12
C GLU A 120 15.66 3.83 7.34
N LEU A 121 15.70 2.69 8.03
CA LEU A 121 15.51 1.38 7.38
C LEU A 121 14.09 1.22 6.84
N THR A 122 13.08 1.72 7.55
CA THR A 122 11.69 1.77 7.06
C THR A 122 11.59 2.58 5.77
N SER A 123 12.22 3.75 5.72
CA SER A 123 12.25 4.57 4.51
C SER A 123 12.95 3.86 3.35
N VAL A 124 14.09 3.19 3.60
CA VAL A 124 14.83 2.43 2.57
C VAL A 124 14.00 1.25 2.05
N PHE A 125 13.35 0.51 2.94
CA PHE A 125 12.46 -0.59 2.60
C PHE A 125 11.29 -0.12 1.72
N LEU A 126 10.61 0.95 2.14
CA LEU A 126 9.48 1.51 1.39
C LEU A 126 9.92 2.08 0.05
N SER A 127 11.10 2.71 -0.05
CA SER A 127 11.65 3.19 -1.33
C SER A 127 11.79 2.05 -2.31
N GLU A 128 12.48 0.98 -1.91
CA GLU A 128 12.71 -0.16 -2.80
C GLU A 128 11.41 -0.86 -3.20
N LEU A 129 10.49 -1.05 -2.25
CA LEU A 129 9.16 -1.62 -2.51
C LEU A 129 8.40 -0.81 -3.56
N LEU A 130 8.35 0.51 -3.37
CA LEU A 130 7.55 1.42 -4.18
C LEU A 130 8.15 1.66 -5.56
N GLU A 131 9.47 1.79 -5.64
CA GLU A 131 10.21 1.85 -6.90
C GLU A 131 10.02 0.56 -7.70
N SER A 132 10.07 -0.60 -7.04
CA SER A 132 9.84 -1.90 -7.69
C SER A 132 8.42 -2.06 -8.24
N MET A 133 7.44 -1.42 -7.62
CA MET A 133 6.06 -1.43 -8.11
C MET A 133 5.85 -0.57 -9.36
N ASP A 134 6.72 0.43 -9.56
CA ASP A 134 6.75 1.40 -10.65
C ASP A 134 5.35 1.78 -11.18
N PRO A 135 4.53 2.45 -10.35
CA PRO A 135 3.15 2.77 -10.72
C PRO A 135 3.05 3.70 -11.94
N GLU A 136 4.11 4.47 -12.25
CA GLU A 136 4.12 5.40 -13.37
C GLU A 136 4.25 4.68 -14.72
N HIS A 137 5.18 3.72 -14.85
CA HIS A 137 5.37 3.02 -16.11
C HIS A 137 4.39 1.86 -16.29
N ASN A 138 4.01 1.19 -15.19
CA ASN A 138 3.13 0.02 -15.25
C ASN A 138 1.64 0.37 -15.25
N ARG A 139 1.27 1.65 -15.10
CA ARG A 139 -0.12 2.11 -14.91
C ARG A 139 -0.82 1.42 -13.74
N ASN A 140 -0.04 1.01 -12.73
CA ASN A 140 -0.59 0.45 -11.51
C ASN A 140 -1.05 1.60 -10.62
N SER A 141 -2.15 1.41 -9.91
CA SER A 141 -2.61 2.28 -8.83
C SER A 141 -2.30 1.61 -7.48
N LEU A 142 -1.76 2.38 -6.54
CA LEU A 142 -1.44 2.00 -5.19
C LEU A 142 -2.40 2.70 -4.22
N TYR A 143 -3.01 1.93 -3.33
CA TYR A 143 -3.90 2.43 -2.29
C TYR A 143 -3.35 1.99 -0.92
N PHE A 144 -2.85 2.93 -0.14
CA PHE A 144 -2.46 2.75 1.25
C PHE A 144 -3.64 3.13 2.14
N ILE A 145 -4.18 2.16 2.88
CA ILE A 145 -5.42 2.32 3.62
C ILE A 145 -5.18 1.99 5.08
N SER A 146 -5.58 2.87 5.99
CA SER A 146 -5.54 2.58 7.41
C SER A 146 -6.60 3.32 8.23
N SER A 147 -6.96 2.74 9.39
CA SER A 147 -7.67 3.45 10.44
C SER A 147 -6.78 4.34 11.32
N THR A 148 -5.46 4.22 11.17
CA THR A 148 -4.46 4.99 11.92
C THR A 148 -3.36 5.46 10.98
N GLY A 149 -2.97 6.73 11.06
CA GLY A 149 -1.82 7.22 10.31
C GLY A 149 -0.52 6.74 10.94
N ASP A 150 0.53 6.67 10.13
CA ASP A 150 1.91 6.53 10.60
C ASP A 150 2.77 7.58 9.89
N GLU A 151 3.32 8.52 10.66
CA GLU A 151 4.06 9.65 10.09
C GLU A 151 5.30 9.19 9.32
N VAL A 152 5.99 8.14 9.78
CA VAL A 152 7.21 7.65 9.14
C VAL A 152 6.90 7.08 7.77
N VAL A 153 5.87 6.23 7.69
CA VAL A 153 5.44 5.61 6.44
C VAL A 153 4.84 6.66 5.50
N GLU A 154 4.01 7.57 5.99
CA GLU A 154 3.40 8.64 5.19
C GLU A 154 4.45 9.59 4.60
N VAL A 155 5.46 9.98 5.38
CA VAL A 155 6.58 10.82 4.92
C VAL A 155 7.41 10.08 3.88
N ALA A 156 7.71 8.80 4.08
CA ALA A 156 8.43 8.00 3.11
C ALA A 156 7.67 7.92 1.76
N ILE A 157 6.36 7.62 1.80
CA ILE A 157 5.51 7.59 0.61
C ILE A 157 5.52 8.94 -0.11
N LYS A 158 5.36 10.05 0.61
CA LYS A 158 5.37 11.40 0.01
C LYS A 158 6.75 11.80 -0.53
N SER A 159 7.83 11.32 0.06
CA SER A 159 9.18 11.57 -0.44
C SER A 159 9.40 10.91 -1.81
N ILE A 160 8.84 9.72 -2.01
CA ILE A 160 8.98 8.93 -3.25
C ILE A 160 7.96 9.40 -4.29
N PHE A 161 6.72 9.64 -3.86
CA PHE A 161 5.63 10.14 -4.69
C PHE A 161 5.09 11.46 -4.13
N PRO A 162 5.75 12.60 -4.44
CA PRO A 162 5.28 13.92 -4.01
C PRO A 162 3.84 14.24 -4.43
N GLN A 163 3.34 13.57 -5.47
CA GLN A 163 1.97 13.66 -5.99
C GLN A 163 0.94 12.80 -5.24
N ALA A 164 1.35 12.02 -4.24
CA ALA A 164 0.45 11.15 -3.48
C ALA A 164 -0.69 11.96 -2.85
N VAL A 165 -1.91 11.47 -3.04
CA VAL A 165 -3.11 12.12 -2.50
C VAL A 165 -3.38 11.59 -1.09
N LEU A 166 -3.25 12.47 -0.09
CA LEU A 166 -3.63 12.16 1.28
C LEU A 166 -5.12 12.53 1.50
N ILE A 167 -5.91 11.54 1.90
CA ILE A 167 -7.32 11.69 2.25
C ILE A 167 -7.45 11.39 3.73
N ASN A 168 -7.65 12.45 4.52
CA ASN A 168 -7.88 12.38 5.96
C ASN A 168 -9.34 12.77 6.24
N GLU A 169 -10.10 11.88 6.86
CA GLU A 169 -11.52 12.08 7.21
C GLU A 169 -11.80 11.73 8.67
#